data_AF-A0A1V4HSH4-F1
#
_entry.id   AF-A0A1V4HSH4-F1
#
_cell.length_a   1.000
_cell.length_b   1.000
_cell.length_c   1.000
_cell.angle_alpha   90.00
_cell.angle_beta   90.00
_cell.angle_gamma   90.00
#
_symmetry.space_group_name_H-M   'P 1'
#
loop_
_entity.id
_entity.type
_entity.pdbx_description
1 polymer ?
#
loop_
_entity_poly.entity_id
_entity_poly.type
_entity_poly.pdbx_seq_one_letter_code
_entity_poly.pdbx_strand_id
1 'polypeptide(L)'
;MVNNNDNKILELKKQIEEKRAKVDKSKKFTPITNCSIELDGIRHNIQVLGKEQIIQMMINLNTYILSAKDLGLLDEYVITGYNAVDWMTDLRAKLEFLNRKDEENKLKAMEAKLDKLLSNDKKIELEIGEIESLLKE
;
A
#
# COMPACT_ATOMS: atom_id res chain seq x y z
N MET A 1 24.06 -33.11 -4.13
CA MET A 1 22.72 -33.12 -4.76
C MET A 1 22.30 -31.67 -4.90
N VAL A 2 21.98 -31.22 -6.12
CA VAL A 2 21.41 -29.88 -6.31
C VAL A 2 20.13 -29.83 -5.50
N ASN A 3 20.12 -29.00 -4.46
CA ASN A 3 19.01 -28.92 -3.53
C ASN A 3 17.83 -28.32 -4.30
N ASN A 4 16.89 -29.15 -4.75
CA ASN A 4 15.70 -28.74 -5.51
C ASN A 4 14.95 -27.58 -4.80
N ASN A 5 15.06 -27.53 -3.49
CA ASN A 5 14.52 -26.48 -2.64
C ASN A 5 15.23 -25.12 -2.84
N ASP A 6 16.55 -25.08 -2.97
CA ASP A 6 17.29 -23.82 -3.15
C ASP A 6 16.97 -23.18 -4.51
N ASN A 7 16.89 -23.98 -5.58
CA ASN A 7 16.47 -23.49 -6.90
C ASN A 7 15.05 -22.92 -6.86
N LYS A 8 14.13 -23.60 -6.17
CA LYS A 8 12.76 -23.12 -5.98
C LYS A 8 12.71 -21.83 -5.16
N ILE A 9 13.55 -21.70 -4.14
CA ILE A 9 13.65 -20.48 -3.33
C ILE A 9 14.16 -19.30 -4.18
N LEU A 10 15.18 -19.51 -5.02
CA LEU A 10 15.71 -18.48 -5.91
C LEU A 10 14.65 -18.00 -6.92
N GLU A 11 13.90 -18.93 -7.50
CA GLU A 11 12.80 -18.60 -8.40
C GLU A 11 11.71 -17.76 -7.69
N LEU A 12 11.35 -18.14 -6.46
CA LEU A 12 10.38 -17.38 -5.66
C LEU A 12 10.89 -15.98 -5.29
N LYS A 13 12.19 -15.84 -5.00
CA LYS A 13 12.82 -14.52 -4.76
C LYS A 13 12.73 -13.63 -5.99
N LYS A 14 13.03 -14.17 -7.17
CA LYS A 14 12.89 -13.43 -8.44
C LYS A 14 11.46 -12.94 -8.67
N GLN A 15 10.46 -13.79 -8.42
CA GLN A 15 9.04 -13.38 -8.50
C GLN A 15 8.68 -12.28 -7.50
N ILE A 16 9.26 -12.29 -6.29
CA ILE A 16 9.08 -11.22 -5.30
C ILE A 16 9.70 -9.91 -5.80
N GLU A 17 10.88 -9.96 -6.41
CA GLU A 17 11.56 -8.80 -6.98
C GLU A 17 10.75 -8.17 -8.12
N GLU A 18 10.25 -8.98 -9.05
CA GLU A 18 9.36 -8.53 -10.13
C GLU A 18 8.07 -7.89 -9.61
N LYS A 19 7.47 -8.45 -8.55
CA LYS A 19 6.30 -7.84 -7.88
C LYS A 19 6.67 -6.54 -7.19
N ARG A 20 7.80 -6.49 -6.50
CA ARG A 20 8.28 -5.28 -5.80
C ARG A 20 8.60 -4.15 -6.78
N ALA A 21 9.11 -4.45 -7.97
CA ALA A 21 9.35 -3.45 -9.01
C ALA A 21 8.05 -2.82 -9.55
N LYS A 22 6.94 -3.57 -9.52
CA LYS A 22 5.61 -3.08 -9.92
C LYS A 22 4.93 -2.23 -8.85
N VAL A 23 5.31 -2.39 -7.58
CA VAL A 23 4.80 -1.55 -6.50
C VAL A 23 5.52 -0.20 -6.55
N ASP A 24 4.81 0.82 -7.04
CA ASP A 24 5.33 2.19 -7.12
C ASP A 24 5.51 2.77 -5.71
N LYS A 25 6.77 2.74 -5.25
CA LYS A 25 7.21 3.23 -3.93
C LYS A 25 7.11 4.76 -3.80
N SER A 26 6.90 5.49 -4.90
CA SER A 26 7.06 6.95 -4.93
C SER A 26 5.78 7.72 -4.63
N LYS A 27 4.60 7.13 -4.86
CA LYS A 27 3.32 7.85 -4.67
C LYS A 27 2.97 8.02 -3.18
N LYS A 28 3.32 9.17 -2.64
CA LYS A 28 2.90 9.63 -1.31
C LYS A 28 1.40 9.94 -1.30
N PHE A 29 0.78 9.79 -0.13
CA PHE A 29 -0.57 10.32 0.09
C PHE A 29 -0.52 11.86 0.05
N THR A 30 -1.20 12.46 -0.93
CA THR A 30 -1.26 13.90 -1.16
C THR A 30 -2.73 14.32 -1.16
N PRO A 31 -3.28 14.72 0.00
CA PRO A 31 -4.68 15.08 0.14
C PRO A 31 -4.98 16.42 -0.51
N ILE A 32 -6.21 16.57 -1.01
CA ILE A 32 -6.81 17.82 -1.46
C ILE A 32 -7.31 18.62 -0.25
N THR A 33 -7.87 17.93 0.74
CA THR A 33 -8.46 18.54 1.93
C THR A 33 -7.45 18.69 3.08
N ASN A 34 -7.88 19.29 4.19
CA ASN A 34 -7.08 19.38 5.42
C ASN A 34 -6.98 18.06 6.21
N CYS A 35 -7.52 16.94 5.71
CA CYS A 35 -7.61 15.63 6.38
C CYS A 35 -8.43 15.57 7.67
N SER A 36 -9.06 16.65 8.11
CA SER A 36 -9.90 16.69 9.32
C SER A 36 -11.37 16.84 8.93
N ILE A 37 -12.04 15.71 8.77
CA ILE A 37 -13.46 15.64 8.42
C ILE A 37 -14.31 15.49 9.69
N GLU A 38 -15.46 16.16 9.73
CA GLU A 38 -16.46 15.99 10.78
C GLU A 38 -17.77 15.52 10.14
N LEU A 39 -18.23 14.33 10.55
CA LEU A 39 -19.47 13.72 10.08
C LEU A 39 -20.32 13.37 11.30
N ASP A 40 -21.60 13.76 11.27
CA ASP A 40 -22.58 13.51 12.35
C ASP A 40 -22.06 13.92 13.75
N GLY A 41 -21.30 15.01 13.84
CA GLY A 41 -20.72 15.53 15.08
C GLY A 41 -19.47 14.78 15.58
N ILE A 42 -18.96 13.81 14.81
CA ILE A 42 -17.72 13.08 15.12
C ILE A 42 -16.61 13.53 14.18
N ARG A 43 -15.49 13.98 14.76
CA ARG A 43 -14.31 14.40 14.00
C ARG A 43 -13.34 13.25 13.80
N HIS A 44 -12.86 13.10 12.57
CA HIS A 44 -11.90 12.09 12.16
C HIS A 44 -10.73 12.71 11.41
N ASN A 45 -9.53 12.16 11.63
CA ASN A 45 -8.33 12.56 10.90
C ASN A 45 -7.88 11.45 9.94
N ILE A 46 -8.03 11.69 8.63
CA ILE A 46 -7.70 10.74 7.55
C ILE A 46 -6.25 10.27 7.61
N GLN A 47 -5.32 11.08 8.15
CA GLN A 47 -3.92 10.70 8.25
C GLN A 47 -3.68 9.46 9.11
N VAL A 48 -4.52 9.24 10.12
CA VAL A 48 -4.34 8.18 11.14
C VAL A 48 -5.36 7.05 11.05
N LEU A 49 -6.34 7.15 10.13
CA LEU A 49 -7.36 6.11 9.99
C LEU A 49 -6.75 4.78 9.48
N GLY A 50 -7.22 3.69 10.07
CA GLY A 50 -6.99 2.33 9.56
C GLY A 50 -7.86 2.01 8.34
N LYS A 51 -7.55 0.90 7.66
CA LYS A 51 -8.27 0.50 6.42
C LYS A 51 -9.76 0.30 6.62
N GLU A 52 -10.16 -0.40 7.68
CA GLU A 52 -11.58 -0.67 7.98
C GLU A 52 -12.33 0.64 8.24
N GLN A 53 -11.72 1.57 8.99
CA GLN A 53 -12.29 2.88 9.26
C GLN A 53 -12.43 3.71 7.98
N ILE A 54 -11.43 3.67 7.09
CA ILE A 54 -11.50 4.34 5.78
C ILE A 54 -12.63 3.75 4.94
N ILE A 55 -12.74 2.43 4.86
CA ILE A 55 -13.81 1.76 4.10
C ILE A 55 -15.19 2.17 4.64
N GLN A 56 -15.38 2.12 5.97
CA GLN A 56 -16.63 2.53 6.59
C GLN A 56 -16.96 4.00 6.29
N MET A 57 -15.96 4.88 6.39
CA MET A 57 -16.13 6.30 6.10
C MET A 57 -16.47 6.55 4.63
N MET A 58 -15.85 5.82 3.71
CA MET A 58 -16.18 5.90 2.28
C MET A 58 -17.63 5.47 2.01
N ILE A 59 -18.11 4.41 2.67
CA ILE A 59 -19.50 3.97 2.54
C ILE A 59 -20.45 5.06 3.06
N ASN A 60 -20.20 5.57 4.26
CA ASN A 60 -21.02 6.64 4.85
C ASN A 60 -21.03 7.89 3.96
N LEU A 61 -19.85 8.31 3.50
CA LEU A 61 -19.70 9.48 2.63
C LEU A 61 -20.43 9.31 1.30
N ASN A 62 -20.38 8.10 0.73
CA ASN A 62 -21.08 7.78 -0.51
C ASN A 62 -22.60 7.88 -0.35
N THR A 63 -23.16 7.55 0.82
CA THR A 63 -24.59 7.73 1.09
C THR A 63 -25.01 9.20 0.96
N TYR A 64 -24.22 10.13 1.52
CA TYR A 64 -24.51 11.56 1.36
C TYR A 64 -24.33 12.04 -0.07
N ILE A 65 -23.26 11.59 -0.76
CA ILE A 65 -23.00 11.95 -2.16
C ILE A 65 -24.15 11.51 -3.07
N LEU A 66 -24.67 10.29 -2.90
CA LEU A 66 -25.79 9.80 -3.68
C LEU A 66 -27.06 10.61 -3.41
N SER A 67 -27.38 10.87 -2.14
CA SER A 67 -28.52 11.70 -1.76
C SER A 67 -28.41 13.12 -2.33
N ALA A 68 -27.26 13.77 -2.17
CA ALA A 68 -27.01 15.10 -2.70
C ALA A 68 -27.12 15.13 -4.23
N LYS A 69 -26.60 14.10 -4.92
CA LYS A 69 -26.73 13.96 -6.37
C LYS A 69 -28.20 13.81 -6.81
N ASP A 70 -28.97 12.97 -6.13
CA ASP A 70 -30.39 12.75 -6.44
C ASP A 70 -31.23 14.02 -6.23
N LEU A 71 -30.84 14.86 -5.26
CA LEU A 71 -31.45 16.16 -5.00
C LEU A 71 -30.94 17.28 -5.91
N GLY A 72 -29.92 17.03 -6.75
CA GLY A 72 -29.27 18.05 -7.57
C GLY A 72 -28.45 19.07 -6.78
N LEU A 73 -27.98 18.68 -5.60
CA LEU A 73 -27.26 19.53 -4.63
C LEU A 73 -25.80 19.13 -4.42
N LEU A 74 -25.23 18.29 -5.31
CA LEU A 74 -23.90 17.71 -5.10
C LEU A 74 -22.80 18.77 -5.04
N ASP A 75 -22.91 19.82 -5.85
CA ASP A 75 -21.90 20.87 -5.94
C ASP A 75 -21.97 21.80 -4.71
N GLU A 76 -23.15 22.01 -4.12
CA GLU A 76 -23.33 22.79 -2.89
C GLU A 76 -23.08 21.99 -1.60
N TYR A 77 -23.00 20.66 -1.68
CA TYR A 77 -22.86 19.82 -0.49
C TYR A 77 -21.43 19.82 0.06
N VAL A 78 -21.20 20.68 1.05
CA VAL A 78 -19.90 20.92 1.70
C VAL A 78 -19.86 20.32 3.10
N ILE A 79 -18.77 19.60 3.39
CA ILE A 79 -18.44 19.04 4.70
C ILE A 79 -17.13 19.67 5.16
N THR A 80 -17.13 20.29 6.35
CA THR A 80 -15.94 20.92 6.96
C THR A 80 -15.11 21.79 6.00
N GLY A 81 -15.79 22.51 5.10
CA GLY A 81 -15.18 23.47 4.16
C GLY A 81 -14.75 22.90 2.80
N TYR A 82 -14.96 21.61 2.52
CA TYR A 82 -14.64 20.99 1.23
C TYR A 82 -15.84 20.21 0.67
N ASN A 83 -15.87 20.00 -0.65
CA ASN A 83 -16.92 19.22 -1.28
C ASN A 83 -16.79 17.73 -0.89
N ALA A 84 -17.92 17.02 -0.78
CA ALA A 84 -17.91 15.58 -0.45
C ALA A 84 -17.09 14.73 -1.44
N VAL A 85 -16.97 15.14 -2.70
CA VAL A 85 -16.15 14.47 -3.72
C VAL A 85 -14.65 14.60 -3.43
N ASP A 86 -14.20 15.73 -2.88
CA ASP A 86 -12.79 15.93 -2.49
C ASP A 86 -12.43 15.00 -1.33
N TRP A 87 -13.31 14.91 -0.33
CA TRP A 87 -13.17 13.96 0.78
C TRP A 87 -13.11 12.50 0.29
N MET A 88 -13.96 12.13 -0.67
CA MET A 88 -13.94 10.79 -1.27
C MET A 88 -12.62 10.52 -1.99
N THR A 89 -12.08 11.52 -2.68
CA THR A 89 -10.80 11.43 -3.38
C THR A 89 -9.65 11.19 -2.39
N ASP A 90 -9.63 11.92 -1.29
CA ASP A 90 -8.62 11.74 -0.22
C ASP A 90 -8.71 10.37 0.43
N LEU A 91 -9.92 9.88 0.74
CA LEU A 91 -10.10 8.55 1.32
C LEU A 91 -9.62 7.43 0.37
N ARG A 92 -9.91 7.55 -0.93
CA ARG A 92 -9.40 6.61 -1.95
C ARG A 92 -7.88 6.62 -2.04
N ALA A 93 -7.28 7.80 -2.11
CA ALA A 93 -5.82 7.95 -2.15
C ALA A 93 -5.17 7.40 -0.89
N LYS A 94 -5.78 7.59 0.29
CA LYS A 94 -5.31 7.03 1.56
C LYS A 94 -5.40 5.50 1.56
N LEU A 95 -6.52 4.93 1.10
CA LEU A 95 -6.70 3.49 1.02
C LEU A 95 -5.68 2.83 0.08
N GLU A 96 -5.45 3.44 -1.09
CA GLU A 96 -4.44 2.98 -2.04
C GLU A 96 -3.03 3.01 -1.42
N PHE A 97 -2.69 4.10 -0.72
CA PHE A 97 -1.42 4.21 -0.01
C PHE A 97 -1.24 3.10 1.04
N LEU A 98 -2.27 2.82 1.85
CA LEU A 98 -2.22 1.74 2.83
C LEU A 98 -2.16 0.35 2.18
N ASN A 99 -2.82 0.14 1.04
CA ASN A 99 -2.74 -1.11 0.29
C ASN A 99 -1.34 -1.37 -0.23
N ARG A 100 -0.70 -0.36 -0.82
CA ARG A 100 0.70 -0.45 -1.28
C ARG A 100 1.65 -0.74 -0.13
N LYS A 101 1.53 -0.01 0.99
CA LYS A 101 2.37 -0.22 2.17
C LYS A 101 2.24 -1.65 2.73
N ASP A 102 1.03 -2.19 2.78
CA ASP A 102 0.81 -3.57 3.22
C ASP A 102 1.39 -4.61 2.26
N GLU A 103 1.30 -4.37 0.95
CA GLU A 103 1.89 -5.23 -0.06
C GLU A 103 3.42 -5.23 0.04
N GLU A 104 4.05 -4.07 0.20
CA GLU A 104 5.50 -3.95 0.42
C GLU A 104 5.95 -4.74 1.66
N ASN A 105 5.22 -4.57 2.77
CA ASN A 105 5.51 -5.29 4.02
C ASN A 105 5.35 -6.80 3.85
N LYS A 106 4.32 -7.27 3.12
CA LYS A 106 4.12 -8.69 2.82
C LYS A 106 5.26 -9.25 1.96
N LEU A 107 5.66 -8.55 0.90
CA LEU A 107 6.76 -8.96 0.04
C LEU A 107 8.08 -9.02 0.82
N LYS A 108 8.37 -8.02 1.67
CA LYS A 108 9.54 -8.02 2.54
C LYS A 108 9.53 -9.18 3.55
N ALA A 109 8.38 -9.49 4.13
CA ALA A 109 8.25 -10.62 5.04
C ALA A 109 8.42 -11.98 4.34
N MET A 110 7.93 -12.11 3.10
CA MET A 110 8.13 -13.32 2.28
C MET A 110 9.60 -13.51 1.91
N GLU A 111 10.28 -12.45 1.47
CA GLU A 111 11.70 -12.46 1.14
C GLU A 111 12.55 -12.89 2.36
N ALA A 112 12.33 -12.27 3.51
CA ALA A 112 13.05 -12.61 4.74
C ALA A 112 12.80 -14.06 5.21
N LYS A 113 11.64 -14.64 4.90
CA LYS A 113 11.38 -16.07 5.14
C LYS A 113 12.16 -16.95 4.19
N LEU A 114 12.22 -16.59 2.90
CA LEU A 114 13.01 -17.31 1.90
C LEU A 114 14.51 -17.26 2.21
N ASP A 115 15.04 -16.12 2.66
CA ASP A 115 16.44 -15.97 3.11
C ASP A 115 16.80 -16.93 4.24
N LYS A 116 15.88 -17.14 5.18
CA LYS A 116 16.08 -18.07 6.29
C LYS A 116 16.07 -19.53 5.84
N LEU A 117 15.32 -19.86 4.78
CA LEU A 117 15.19 -21.22 4.25
C LEU A 117 16.32 -21.62 3.29
N LEU A 118 17.09 -20.67 2.78
CA LEU A 118 18.26 -20.95 1.93
C LEU A 118 19.29 -21.77 2.71
N SER A 119 19.85 -22.81 2.07
CA SER A 119 20.93 -23.58 2.68
C SER A 119 22.19 -22.73 2.91
N ASN A 120 22.98 -23.08 3.93
CA ASN A 120 24.22 -22.36 4.22
C ASN A 120 25.21 -22.43 3.04
N ASP A 121 25.32 -23.60 2.40
CA ASP A 121 26.17 -23.78 1.23
C ASP A 121 25.77 -22.83 0.09
N LYS A 122 24.47 -22.68 -0.15
CA LYS A 122 23.99 -21.76 -1.20
C LYS A 122 24.16 -20.29 -0.82
N LYS A 123 24.06 -19.93 0.47
CA LYS A 123 24.36 -18.57 0.93
C LYS A 123 25.83 -18.22 0.70
N ILE A 124 26.73 -19.13 1.06
CA ILE A 124 28.17 -18.96 0.84
C ILE A 124 28.46 -18.83 -0.67
N GLU A 125 27.83 -19.66 -1.51
CA GLU A 125 27.96 -19.55 -2.97
C GLU A 125 27.54 -18.16 -3.50
N LEU A 126 26.44 -17.60 -2.98
CA LEU A 126 25.97 -16.27 -3.35
C LEU A 126 26.94 -15.17 -2.88
N GLU A 127 27.43 -15.23 -1.63
CA GLU A 127 28.39 -14.26 -1.09
C GLU A 127 29.72 -14.25 -1.88
N ILE A 128 30.23 -15.43 -2.24
CA ILE A 128 31.43 -15.54 -3.09
C ILE A 128 31.17 -14.88 -4.45
N GLY A 129 30.01 -15.12 -5.07
CA GLY A 129 29.63 -14.50 -6.35
C GLY A 129 29.48 -12.97 -6.28
N GLU A 130 28.99 -12.43 -5.17
CA GLU A 130 28.94 -10.98 -4.93
C GLU A 130 30.35 -10.38 -4.84
N ILE A 131 31.27 -11.01 -4.10
CA ILE A 131 32.66 -10.56 -3.99
C ILE A 131 33.37 -10.63 -5.35
N GLU A 132 33.16 -11.70 -6.13
CA GLU A 132 33.71 -11.81 -7.48
C GLU A 132 33.21 -10.72 -8.42
N SER A 133 31.95 -10.31 -8.28
CA SER A 133 31.35 -9.25 -9.11
C SER A 133 31.94 -7.89 -8.76
N LEU A 134 32.11 -7.59 -7.46
CA LEU A 134 32.73 -6.35 -6.98
C LEU A 134 34.21 -6.21 -7.38
N LEU A 135 34.93 -7.32 -7.56
CA LEU A 135 36.33 -7.32 -8.01
C LEU A 135 36.47 -7.13 -9.53
N LYS A 136 35.38 -7.28 -10.29
CA LYS A 136 35.34 -7.11 -11.75
C LYS A 136 34.87 -5.71 -12.18
N GLU A 137 34.33 -4.91 -11.25
CA GLU A 137 34.13 -3.47 -11.40
C GLU A 137 35.41 -2.68 -11.11
#